data_AF-A0A2D3VUD2-F1
#
_entry.id   AF-A0A2D3VUD2-F1
#
_cell.length_a   1.000
_cell.length_b   1.000
_cell.length_c   1.000
_cell.angle_alpha   90.00
_cell.angle_beta   90.00
_cell.angle_gamma   90.00
#
_symmetry.space_group_name_H-M   'P 1'
#
loop_
_entity.id
_entity.type
_entity.pdbx_description
1 polymer ?
#
loop_
_entity_poly.entity_id
_entity_poly.type
_entity_poly.pdbx_seq_one_letter_code
_entity_poly.pdbx_strand_id
1 'polypeptide(L)' 'MGPSVQQLLIVLVIVVLLFGAKKIPELAKGIGKGIKSFKSEMQEDETAATKSDAEKIEKTQENSATTQNVEETKKA' A
#
# COMPACT_ATOMS: atom_id res chain seq x y z
N MET A 1 0.69 28.58 -12.90
CA MET A 1 -0.53 27.74 -12.83
C MET A 1 -0.11 26.30 -13.07
N GLY A 2 -0.17 25.44 -12.06
CA GLY A 2 0.17 24.03 -12.20
C GLY A 2 -1.04 23.21 -12.68
N PRO A 3 -0.82 21.95 -13.11
CA PRO A 3 -1.93 21.05 -13.35
C PRO A 3 -2.72 20.89 -12.05
N SER A 4 -4.01 21.20 -12.09
CA SER A 4 -4.92 20.92 -11.00
C SER A 4 -5.22 19.42 -10.95
N VAL A 5 -5.69 18.95 -9.80
CA VAL A 5 -6.00 17.52 -9.56
C VAL A 5 -6.95 16.95 -10.63
N GLN A 6 -7.88 17.77 -11.15
CA GLN A 6 -8.79 17.37 -12.22
C GLN A 6 -8.07 17.04 -13.53
N GLN A 7 -7.04 17.80 -13.95
CA GLN A 7 -6.29 17.45 -15.16
C GLN A 7 -5.49 16.16 -14.96
N LEU A 8 -4.90 15.96 -13.77
CA LEU A 8 -4.16 14.73 -13.47
C LEU A 8 -5.07 13.49 -13.50
N LEU A 9 -6.30 13.59 -12.99
CA LEU A 9 -7.29 12.52 -13.08
C LEU A 9 -7.64 12.17 -14.53
N ILE A 10 -7.85 13.19 -15.38
CA ILE A 10 -8.16 12.97 -16.81
C ILE A 10 -7.00 12.24 -17.52
N VAL A 11 -5.75 12.67 -17.28
CA VAL A 11 -4.57 12.02 -17.84
C VAL A 11 -4.46 10.58 -17.33
N LEU A 12 -4.70 10.35 -16.04
CA LEU A 12 -4.68 9.02 -15.43
C LEU A 12 -5.69 8.08 -16.11
N VAL A 13 -6.92 8.56 -16.38
CA VAL A 13 -7.95 7.78 -17.08
C VAL A 13 -7.49 7.39 -18.48
N ILE A 14 -6.90 8.32 -19.24
CA ILE A 14 -6.38 8.03 -20.59
C ILE A 14 -5.28 6.97 -20.53
N VAL A 15 -4.33 7.10 -19.60
CA VAL A 15 -3.25 6.12 -19.41
C VAL A 15 -3.83 4.74 -19.06
N VAL A 16 -4.83 4.68 -18.17
CA VAL A 16 -5.51 3.42 -17.82
C VAL A 16 -6.23 2.80 -19.01
N LEU A 17 -6.79 3.59 -19.92
CA LEU A 17 -7.41 3.08 -21.14
C LEU A 17 -6.37 2.53 -22.14
N LEU A 18 -5.22 3.18 -22.29
CA LEU A 18 -4.16 2.75 -23.19
C LEU A 18 -3.45 1.48 -22.70
N PHE A 19 -3.08 1.45 -21.42
CA PHE A 19 -2.33 0.34 -20.84
C PHE A 19 -3.23 -0.74 -20.23
N GLY A 20 -4.49 -0.41 -19.95
CA GLY A 20 -5.44 -1.28 -19.25
C GLY A 20 -5.28 -1.21 -17.72
N ALA A 21 -6.40 -1.28 -17.00
CA ALA A 21 -6.44 -1.25 -15.53
C ALA A 21 -5.64 -2.39 -14.87
N LYS A 22 -5.39 -3.48 -15.59
CA LYS A 22 -4.64 -4.65 -15.10
C LYS A 22 -3.12 -4.45 -15.14
N LYS A 23 -2.60 -3.58 -16.01
CA LYS A 23 -1.16 -3.34 -16.16
C LYS A 23 -0.57 -2.40 -15.11
N ILE A 24 -1.33 -1.40 -14.67
CA ILE A 24 -0.89 -0.50 -13.59
C ILE A 24 -0.52 -1.23 -12.29
N PRO A 25 -1.35 -2.13 -11.71
CA PRO A 25 -0.99 -2.84 -10.50
C PRO A 25 0.11 -3.89 -10.71
N GLU A 26 0.23 -4.45 -11.92
CA GLU A 26 1.31 -5.37 -12.29
C GLU A 26 2.67 -4.65 -12.30
N LEU A 27 2.73 -3.47 -12.94
CA LEU A 27 3.91 -2.60 -12.96
C LEU A 27 4.23 -2.05 -11.57
N ALA A 28 3.23 -1.58 -10.83
CA ALA A 28 3.40 -1.06 -9.47
C ALA A 28 3.94 -2.12 -8.51
N LYS A 29 3.52 -3.39 -8.63
CA LYS A 29 4.09 -4.50 -7.84
C LYS A 29 5.56 -4.74 -8.16
N GLY A 30 5.96 -4.69 -9.43
CA GLY A 30 7.36 -4.84 -9.84
C GLY A 30 8.23 -3.69 -9.32
N ILE A 31 7.81 -2.45 -9.60
CA ILE A 31 8.49 -1.23 -9.16
C ILE A 31 8.54 -1.15 -7.64
N GLY A 32 7.43 -1.44 -6.96
CA GLY A 32 7.33 -1.38 -5.50
C GLY A 32 8.26 -2.38 -4.80
N LYS A 33 8.42 -3.59 -5.35
CA LYS A 33 9.43 -4.54 -4.84
C LYS A 33 10.85 -4.03 -5.04
N GLY A 34 11.16 -3.49 -6.22
CA GLY A 34 12.48 -2.91 -6.51
C GLY A 34 12.82 -1.74 -5.59
N ILE A 35 11.89 -0.81 -5.40
CA ILE A 35 12.06 0.34 -4.48
C ILE A 35 12.18 -0.14 -3.03
N LYS A 36 11.41 -1.16 -2.62
CA LYS A 36 11.50 -1.71 -1.25
C LYS A 36 12.87 -2.35 -0.99
N SER A 37 13.34 -3.21 -1.90
CA SER A 37 14.68 -3.81 -1.81
C SER A 37 15.77 -2.74 -1.80
N PHE A 38 15.68 -1.78 -2.74
CA PHE A 38 16.63 -0.66 -2.81
C PHE A 38 16.65 0.17 -1.51
N LYS A 39 15.47 0.49 -0.95
CA LYS A 39 15.39 1.23 0.32
C LYS A 39 15.89 0.39 1.50
N SER A 40 15.66 -0.92 1.52
CA SER A 40 16.16 -1.83 2.56
C SER A 40 17.68 -1.94 2.53
N GLU A 41 18.29 -2.13 1.36
CA GLU A 41 19.75 -2.19 1.19
C GLU A 41 20.41 -0.85 1.55
N MET A 42 19.87 0.27 1.04
CA MET A 42 20.36 1.60 1.43
C MET A 42 20.20 1.88 2.92
N GLN A 43 19.14 1.37 3.54
CA GLN A 43 18.98 1.50 4.99
C GLN A 43 19.95 0.58 5.71
N GLU A 44 20.23 -0.64 5.26
CA GLU A 44 21.16 -1.54 5.94
C GLU A 44 22.58 -0.96 5.98
N ASP A 45 22.98 -0.26 4.91
CA ASP A 45 24.22 0.53 4.86
C ASP A 45 24.21 1.75 5.81
N GLU A 46 23.07 2.45 5.99
CA GLU A 46 22.92 3.54 6.98
C GLU A 46 22.71 3.02 8.43
N THR A 47 22.09 1.85 8.60
CA THR A 47 21.61 1.26 9.87
C THR A 47 22.71 0.40 10.53
N ALA A 48 23.82 0.11 9.84
CA ALA A 48 25.07 -0.28 10.48
C ALA A 48 25.55 0.75 11.53
N ALA A 49 25.04 1.99 11.50
CA ALA A 49 25.24 2.99 12.54
C ALA A 49 24.17 3.02 13.66
N THR A 50 22.99 2.39 13.50
CA THR A 50 21.90 2.44 14.51
C THR A 50 20.90 1.28 14.33
N LYS A 51 21.13 0.14 14.99
CA LYS A 51 20.19 -0.99 15.01
C LYS A 51 18.87 -0.64 15.72
N SER A 52 17.81 -1.29 15.22
CA SER A 52 16.50 -1.58 15.86
C SER A 52 15.37 -0.64 15.45
N ASP A 53 14.47 -1.10 14.58
CA ASP A 53 13.04 -1.23 14.90
C ASP A 53 12.23 -1.83 13.73
N ALA A 54 11.17 -2.55 14.09
CA ALA A 54 10.06 -3.04 13.25
C ALA A 54 10.24 -4.34 12.44
N GLU A 55 10.40 -5.46 13.14
CA GLU A 55 9.75 -6.71 12.72
C GLU A 55 8.24 -6.65 13.03
N LYS A 56 7.42 -7.16 12.10
CA LYS A 56 5.99 -7.56 12.21
C LYS A 56 4.97 -6.64 11.52
N ILE A 57 3.93 -7.29 10.98
CA ILE A 57 2.67 -6.81 10.33
C ILE A 57 2.81 -6.82 8.78
N GLU A 58 2.11 -7.64 7.99
CA GLU A 58 0.91 -8.45 8.21
C GLU A 58 0.79 -9.52 7.12
N LYS A 59 0.46 -10.75 7.54
CA LYS A 59 -0.16 -11.78 6.72
C LYS A 59 -1.66 -11.69 7.02
N THR A 60 -2.43 -10.97 6.21
CA THR A 60 -3.90 -11.01 6.29
C THR A 60 -4.45 -11.30 4.90
N GLN A 61 -4.65 -12.59 4.66
CA GLN A 61 -5.65 -13.09 3.73
C GLN A 61 -7.04 -12.75 4.30
N GLU A 62 -7.92 -12.27 3.42
CA GLU A 62 -9.24 -12.87 3.21
C GLU A 62 -9.99 -13.36 4.47
N ASN A 63 -10.87 -12.54 5.04
CA ASN A 63 -12.24 -13.00 5.29
C ASN A 63 -13.24 -11.83 5.38
N SER A 64 -14.38 -12.07 4.75
CA SER A 64 -15.54 -11.21 4.62
C SER A 64 -16.48 -11.37 5.82
N ALA A 65 -17.31 -10.35 6.05
CA ALA A 65 -18.61 -10.35 6.73
C ALA A 65 -18.70 -10.44 8.29
N THR A 66 -19.17 -9.31 8.85
CA THR A 66 -20.34 -9.18 9.76
C THR A 66 -20.38 -9.98 11.06
N THR A 67 -20.35 -9.27 12.20
CA THR A 67 -21.47 -9.18 13.18
C THR A 67 -21.04 -8.28 14.36
N GLN A 68 -21.52 -7.03 14.34
CA GLN A 68 -21.59 -6.16 15.51
C GLN A 68 -22.95 -6.43 16.19
N ASN A 69 -22.97 -7.20 17.27
CA ASN A 69 -24.00 -7.14 18.31
C ASN A 69 -23.51 -7.89 19.56
N VAL A 70 -22.98 -7.15 20.52
CA VAL A 70 -23.01 -7.55 21.93
C VAL A 70 -23.70 -6.40 22.64
N GLU A 71 -25.03 -6.46 22.58
CA GLU A 71 -25.94 -5.73 23.44
C GLU A 71 -25.71 -6.18 24.90
N GLU A 72 -25.81 -5.21 25.80
CA GLU A 72 -25.57 -5.30 27.23
C GLU A 72 -26.17 -6.55 27.88
N THR A 73 -25.33 -7.34 28.52
CA THR A 73 -25.77 -8.20 29.61
C THR A 73 -24.90 -7.94 30.84
N LYS A 74 -25.63 -7.71 31.95
CA LYS A 74 -25.24 -7.99 33.34
C LYS A 74 -24.59 -6.83 34.14
N LYS A 75 -25.46 -6.09 34.82
CA LYS A 75 -25.28 -5.87 36.27
C LYS A 75 -26.57 -6.28 36.99
N ALA A 76 -26.56 -7.55 37.40
CA ALA A 76 -27.28 -8.00 38.58
C ALA A 76 -26.65 -7.38 39.84
#